data_AF-A0A2M8ES29-F1
#
_entry.id   AF-A0A2M8ES29-F1
#
_cell.length_a   1.000
_cell.length_b   1.000
_cell.length_c   1.000
_cell.angle_alpha   90.00
_cell.angle_beta   90.00
_cell.angle_gamma   90.00
#
_symmetry.space_group_name_H-M   'P 1'
#
loop_
_entity.id
_entity.type
_entity.pdbx_description
1 polymer ?
#
loop_
_entity_poly.entity_id
_entity_poly.type
_entity_poly.pdbx_seq_one_letter_code
_entity_poly.pdbx_strand_id
1 'polypeptide(L)'
;MEASIIIPSTRTKGLKKTRESLLRQKTKFSYEIIAVENLLPGQARNRGAERALGKYLLFIDDDCLASENWIKNNINFLKTKKNIGAVGGKIVGK
;
A
#
# COMPACT_ATOMS: atom_id res chain seq x y z
N MET A 1 0.51 6.34 -13.80
CA MET A 1 0.67 6.11 -12.35
C MET A 1 1.76 5.06 -12.14
N GLU A 2 2.67 5.21 -11.18
CA GLU A 2 3.70 4.19 -10.92
C GLU A 2 3.28 3.16 -9.89
N ALA A 3 2.57 3.57 -8.84
CA ALA A 3 2.13 2.69 -7.76
C ALA A 3 0.67 2.89 -7.39
N SER A 4 0.00 1.81 -7.02
CA SER A 4 -1.34 1.85 -6.42
C SER A 4 -1.26 1.24 -5.02
N ILE A 5 -1.65 2.02 -4.02
CA ILE A 5 -1.63 1.60 -2.62
C ILE A 5 -3.04 1.17 -2.25
N ILE A 6 -3.20 -0.08 -1.86
CA ILE A 6 -4.48 -0.72 -1.62
C ILE A 6 -4.66 -0.93 -0.12
N ILE A 7 -5.71 -0.32 0.42
CA ILE A 7 -6.09 -0.41 1.83
C ILE A 7 -7.40 -1.21 1.92
N PRO A 8 -7.38 -2.47 2.36
CA PRO A 8 -8.60 -3.15 2.76
C PRO A 8 -9.08 -2.53 4.07
N SER A 9 -10.31 -2.03 4.13
CA SER A 9 -10.86 -1.45 5.35
C SER A 9 -12.22 -2.04 5.71
N THR A 10 -12.41 -2.35 6.98
CA THR A 10 -13.66 -2.90 7.53
C THR A 10 -14.41 -1.88 8.40
N ARG A 11 -14.31 -0.59 8.08
CA ARG A 11 -14.86 0.57 8.85
C ARG A 11 -14.14 0.85 10.18
N THR A 12 -12.83 0.66 10.25
CA THR A 12 -12.06 0.95 11.47
C THR A 12 -11.70 2.43 11.61
N LYS A 13 -11.40 2.88 12.84
CA LYS A 13 -10.83 4.23 13.09
C LYS A 13 -9.41 4.39 12.53
N GLY A 14 -8.74 3.30 12.12
CA GLY A 14 -7.35 3.31 11.69
C GLY A 14 -7.13 4.00 10.34
N LEU A 15 -8.11 3.88 9.42
CA LEU A 15 -7.98 4.31 8.03
C LEU A 15 -7.47 5.74 7.88
N LYS A 16 -7.95 6.65 8.73
CA LYS A 16 -7.51 8.05 8.73
C LYS A 16 -6.00 8.18 8.95
N LYS A 17 -5.47 7.55 10.00
CA LYS A 17 -4.03 7.62 10.35
C LYS A 17 -3.17 6.91 9.30
N THR A 18 -3.64 5.77 8.81
CA THR A 18 -3.00 5.03 7.72
C THR A 18 -2.88 5.87 6.48
N ARG A 19 -3.99 6.48 6.02
CA ARG A 19 -4.00 7.39 4.87
C ARG A 19 -3.08 8.59 5.08
N GLU A 20 -3.11 9.21 6.25
CA GLU A 20 -2.20 10.32 6.58
C GLU A 20 -0.72 9.90 6.50
N SER A 21 -0.36 8.68 6.95
CA SER A 21 1.01 8.16 6.82
C SER A 21 1.44 7.94 5.36
N LEU A 22 0.49 7.61 4.48
CA LEU A 22 0.72 7.44 3.05
C LEU A 22 0.85 8.79 2.33
N LEU A 23 0.07 9.80 2.73
CA LEU A 23 0.18 11.15 2.15
C LEU A 23 1.51 11.84 2.49
N ARG A 24 2.15 11.46 3.61
CA ARG A 24 3.47 11.98 4.02
C ARG A 24 4.67 11.26 3.40
N GLN A 25 4.45 10.35 2.44
CA GLN A 25 5.53 9.57 1.85
C GLN A 25 6.52 10.45 1.10
N LYS A 26 7.81 10.32 1.44
CA LYS A 26 8.93 10.99 0.76
C LYS A 26 9.33 10.15 -0.44
N THR A 27 8.67 10.35 -1.57
CA THR A 27 8.92 9.57 -2.80
C THR A 27 8.85 10.45 -4.05
N LYS A 28 9.61 10.07 -5.08
CA LYS A 28 9.51 10.67 -6.42
C LYS A 28 8.45 9.96 -7.28
N PHE A 29 7.98 8.81 -6.83
CA PHE A 29 7.05 7.98 -7.59
C PHE A 29 5.64 8.54 -7.52
N SER A 30 4.98 8.60 -8.68
CA SER A 30 3.54 8.90 -8.71
C SER A 30 2.74 7.74 -8.12
N TYR A 31 1.80 8.04 -7.23
CA TYR A 31 0.97 7.03 -6.60
C TYR A 31 -0.48 7.47 -6.40
N GLU A 32 -1.37 6.48 -6.32
CA GLU A 32 -2.75 6.64 -5.87
C GLU A 32 -3.02 5.80 -4.62
N ILE A 33 -4.06 6.16 -3.88
CA ILE A 33 -4.52 5.43 -2.70
C ILE A 33 -5.94 4.95 -2.97
N ILE A 34 -6.14 3.63 -2.90
CA ILE A 34 -7.42 2.96 -3.11
C ILE A 34 -7.82 2.30 -1.79
N ALA A 35 -8.74 2.95 -1.07
CA ALA A 35 -9.40 2.33 0.07
C ALA A 35 -10.64 1.56 -0.42
N VAL A 36 -10.75 0.29 -0.04
CA VAL A 36 -11.90 -0.55 -0.37
C VAL A 36 -12.57 -0.96 0.92
N GLU A 37 -13.80 -0.47 1.10
CA GLU A 37 -14.61 -0.71 2.29
C GLU A 37 -15.73 -1.75 2.04
N ASN A 38 -16.30 -2.27 3.12
CA ASN A 38 -17.48 -3.15 3.11
C ASN A 38 -17.29 -4.51 2.40
N LEU A 39 -16.07 -5.02 2.37
CA LEU A 39 -15.74 -6.35 1.86
C LEU A 39 -14.81 -7.07 2.83
N LEU A 40 -14.76 -8.41 2.73
CA LEU A 40 -13.75 -9.18 3.46
C LEU A 40 -12.34 -8.78 2.97
N PRO A 41 -11.30 -8.83 3.81
CA PRO A 41 -9.98 -8.30 3.47
C PRO A 41 -9.40 -8.82 2.13
N GLY A 42 -9.57 -10.12 1.83
CA GLY A 42 -9.14 -10.68 0.55
C GLY A 42 -9.89 -10.10 -0.66
N GLN A 43 -11.22 -9.99 -0.55
CA GLN A 43 -12.06 -9.39 -1.59
C GLN A 43 -11.74 -7.91 -1.80
N ALA A 44 -11.51 -7.18 -0.70
CA ALA A 44 -11.13 -5.77 -0.73
C ALA A 44 -9.78 -5.56 -1.45
N ARG A 45 -8.78 -6.40 -1.17
CA ARG A 45 -7.48 -6.38 -1.86
C ARG A 45 -7.62 -6.67 -3.35
N ASN A 46 -8.37 -7.71 -3.73
CA ASN A 46 -8.62 -8.05 -5.13
C ASN A 46 -9.33 -6.92 -5.88
N ARG A 47 -10.40 -6.37 -5.30
CA ARG A 47 -11.13 -5.24 -5.88
C ARG A 47 -10.28 -3.98 -6.00
N GLY A 48 -9.38 -3.75 -5.04
CA GLY A 48 -8.41 -2.66 -5.11
C GLY A 48 -7.40 -2.86 -6.23
N ALA A 49 -6.91 -4.09 -6.41
CA ALA A 49 -6.00 -4.46 -7.49
C ALA A 49 -6.64 -4.36 -8.88
N GLU A 50 -7.91 -4.75 -9.03
CA GLU A 50 -8.68 -4.58 -10.27
C GLU A 50 -8.81 -3.11 -10.71
N ARG A 51 -8.87 -2.17 -9.74
CA ARG A 51 -9.00 -0.72 -9.99
C ARG A 51 -7.66 -0.01 -10.14
N ALA A 52 -6.55 -0.68 -9.83
CA ALA A 52 -5.23 -0.08 -9.77
C ALA A 52 -4.73 0.32 -11.17
N LEU A 53 -4.20 1.54 -11.27
CA LEU A 53 -3.55 2.08 -12.47
C LEU A 53 -2.02 2.01 -12.41
N GLY A 54 -1.46 1.73 -11.24
CA GLY A 54 -0.04 1.65 -10.97
C GLY A 54 0.56 0.31 -11.36
N LYS A 55 1.80 0.35 -11.87
CA LYS A 55 2.58 -0.87 -12.18
C LYS A 55 2.90 -1.69 -10.93
N TYR A 56 3.12 -1.01 -9.80
CA TYR A 56 3.39 -1.65 -8.51
C TYR A 56 2.17 -1.61 -7.61
N LEU A 57 1.74 -2.78 -7.13
CA LEU A 57 0.68 -2.91 -6.14
C LEU A 57 1.32 -2.99 -4.75
N LEU A 58 0.95 -2.05 -3.88
CA LEU A 58 1.42 -2.00 -2.50
C LEU A 58 0.21 -2.18 -1.58
N PHE A 59 0.24 -3.20 -0.73
CA PHE A 59 -0.85 -3.48 0.21
C PHE A 59 -0.47 -3.05 1.62
N ILE A 60 -1.41 -2.41 2.32
CA ILE A 60 -1.25 -2.01 3.73
C ILE A 60 -2.60 -2.07 4.43
N ASP A 61 -2.65 -2.65 5.63
CA ASP A 61 -3.89 -2.75 6.40
C ASP A 61 -4.30 -1.37 6.96
N ASP A 62 -5.60 -1.20 7.19
CA ASP A 62 -6.16 0.10 7.60
C ASP A 62 -5.76 0.51 9.03
N ASP A 63 -5.13 -0.36 9.80
CA ASP A 63 -4.58 -0.11 11.14
C ASP A 63 -3.04 0.01 11.15
N CYS A 64 -2.39 0.06 9.99
CA CYS A 64 -0.93 0.12 9.86
C CYS A 64 -0.41 1.51 9.44
N LEU A 65 0.71 1.94 10.02
CA LEU A 65 1.39 3.18 9.62
C LEU A 65 2.59 2.88 8.72
N ALA A 66 2.61 3.45 7.52
CA ALA A 66 3.74 3.35 6.62
C ALA A 66 4.90 4.24 7.11
N SER A 67 6.13 3.70 7.15
CA SER A 67 7.33 4.51 7.39
C SER A 67 7.53 5.53 6.28
N GLU A 68 8.15 6.68 6.54
CA GLU A 68 8.20 7.83 5.60
C GLU A 68 8.73 7.51 4.18
N ASN A 69 9.53 6.45 4.06
CA ASN A 69 10.21 6.01 2.84
C ASN A 69 9.65 4.68 2.31
N TRP A 70 8.51 4.24 2.79
CA TRP A 70 7.96 2.92 2.51
C TRP A 70 7.70 2.70 1.02
N ILE A 71 7.07 3.65 0.32
CA ILE A 71 6.82 3.52 -1.13
C ILE A 71 8.14 3.42 -1.90
N LYS A 72 9.07 4.36 -1.66
CA LYS A 72 10.32 4.42 -2.43
C LYS A 72 11.17 3.17 -2.24
N ASN A 73 11.24 2.67 -1.00
CA ASN A 73 12.10 1.54 -0.66
C ASN A 73 11.58 0.24 -1.29
N ASN A 74 10.28 -0.03 -1.19
CA ASN A 74 9.69 -1.23 -1.78
C ASN A 74 9.84 -1.24 -3.31
N ILE A 75 9.52 -0.12 -3.97
CA ILE A 75 9.61 -0.02 -5.43
C ILE A 75 11.06 -0.13 -5.92
N ASN A 76 12.00 0.57 -5.27
CA ASN A 76 13.42 0.48 -5.64
C ASN A 76 13.94 -0.94 -5.50
N PHE A 77 13.58 -1.64 -4.42
CA PHE A 77 14.02 -3.01 -4.23
C PHE A 77 13.52 -3.92 -5.36
N LEU A 78 12.21 -3.85 -5.68
CA LEU A 78 11.61 -4.59 -6.80
C LEU A 78 12.24 -4.23 -8.16
N LYS A 79 12.66 -2.97 -8.37
CA LYS A 79 13.39 -2.57 -9.59
C LYS A 79 14.78 -3.19 -9.68
N THR A 80 15.47 -3.36 -8.55
CA THR A 80 16.86 -3.91 -8.53
C THR A 80 16.93 -5.42 -8.65
N LYS A 81 15.89 -6.15 -8.24
CA LYS A 81 15.87 -7.62 -8.24
C LYS A 81 14.89 -8.12 -9.30
N LYS A 82 15.42 -8.70 -10.38
CA LYS A 82 14.60 -9.15 -11.53
C LYS A 82 13.92 -10.50 -11.33
N ASN A 83 14.27 -11.28 -10.29
CA ASN A 83 13.77 -12.63 -10.07
C ASN A 83 12.91 -12.76 -8.80
N ILE A 84 12.13 -11.72 -8.47
CA ILE A 84 11.21 -11.74 -7.33
C ILE A 84 9.85 -11.19 -7.74
N GLY A 85 8.77 -11.78 -7.21
CA GLY A 85 7.40 -11.34 -7.46
C GLY A 85 6.83 -10.40 -6.40
N ALA A 86 7.41 -10.38 -5.19
CA ALA A 86 6.91 -9.59 -4.07
C ALA A 86 8.02 -9.25 -3.05
N VAL A 87 7.77 -8.22 -2.24
CA VAL A 87 8.58 -7.83 -1.08
C VAL A 87 7.66 -7.59 0.11
N GLY A 88 8.11 -7.99 1.30
CA GLY A 88 7.43 -7.72 2.56
C GLY A 88 8.22 -6.72 3.40
N GLY A 89 7.52 -5.76 4.01
CA GLY A 89 8.14 -4.85 4.98
C GLY A 89 8.30 -5.51 6.35
N LYS A 90 9.30 -5.06 7.13
CA LYS A 90 9.39 -5.40 8.55
C LYS A 90 8.28 -4.70 9.33
N ILE A 91 7.51 -5.47 10.09
CA ILE A 91 6.48 -4.95 11.01
C ILE A 91 7.13 -4.72 12.39
N VAL A 92 6.84 -3.58 13.01
CA VAL A 92 7.38 -3.21 14.33
C VAL A 92 6.22 -2.82 15.24
N GLY A 93 6.21 -3.33 16.48
CA GLY A 93 5.25 -2.96 17.52
C GLY A 93 3.90 -3.65 17.40
N LYS A 94 3.89 -4.98 17.55
CA LYS A 94 2.66 -5.77 17.67
C LYS A 94 2.31 -5.97 19.15
#